data_AF-A0A9E2R5W6-F1
#
_entry.id   AF-A0A9E2R5W6-F1
#
_cell.length_a   1.000
_cell.length_b   1.000
_cell.length_c   1.000
_cell.angle_alpha   90.00
_cell.angle_beta   90.00
_cell.angle_gamma   90.00
#
_symmetry.space_group_name_H-M   'P 1'
#
loop_
_entity.id
_entity.type
_entity.pdbx_description
1 polymer ?
#
loop_
_entity_poly.entity_id
_entity_poly.type
_entity_poly.pdbx_seq_one_letter_code
_entity_poly.pdbx_strand_id
1 'polypeptide(L)'
;MQTTFAKPAVPRPAGRPLASAPSPGGPVPPAGARPAGWNGDRNLIDALTGSKFYQDYERAFSETTGLVMALRPVESWQLPHHGKRHENAFCALMARKSRSCAACLQVQQRLTAAAARDPQTVTCPVGLCDTAVPVRLGERVIGFLQTGQFFMKPPTAAQFERVTRLAADWGVPAEAGELRRAYYGGRVISARQHASVVKLLAIFAQHLSMISNQILVRHDNTEPPVIARAKEFVREHQGEKVSLVQVAKAVNTSTFYFCKIFKKVTGLNFTDYVARVRIERAKNLLLNPNLRISEIAFEVGFQSLTHFNRVFKKIVGRSPTEYRAKLPTV
;
A
#
# COMPACT_ATOMS: atom_id res chain seq x y z
N MET A 1 66.63 11.59 39.78
CA MET A 1 66.39 12.30 38.52
C MET A 1 65.33 11.54 37.73
N GLN A 2 64.07 11.97 37.85
CA GLN A 2 62.92 11.38 37.15
C GLN A 2 62.65 12.21 35.90
N THR A 3 62.72 11.60 34.72
CA THR A 3 62.32 12.19 33.45
C THR A 3 60.93 11.67 33.07
N THR A 4 59.95 12.53 33.28
CA THR A 4 58.53 12.38 32.93
C THR A 4 58.34 12.64 31.43
N PHE A 5 57.90 11.64 30.67
CA PHE A 5 57.41 11.83 29.31
C PHE A 5 55.91 12.18 29.34
N ALA A 6 55.59 13.41 28.92
CA ALA A 6 54.23 13.90 28.76
C ALA A 6 53.58 13.31 27.49
N LYS A 7 52.38 12.74 27.62
CA LYS A 7 51.50 12.36 26.50
C LYS A 7 50.79 13.62 25.96
N PRO A 8 50.61 13.76 24.63
CA PRO A 8 49.88 14.89 24.06
C PRO A 8 48.36 14.74 24.26
N ALA A 9 47.70 15.87 24.54
CA ALA A 9 46.26 15.97 24.73
C ALA A 9 45.51 15.81 23.39
N VAL A 10 44.53 14.91 23.37
CA VAL A 10 43.56 14.78 22.27
C VAL A 10 42.45 15.82 22.46
N PRO A 11 42.10 16.64 21.44
CA PRO A 11 41.04 17.62 21.58
C PRO A 11 39.67 16.94 21.65
N ARG A 12 38.85 17.37 22.63
CA ARG A 12 37.44 16.96 22.76
C ARG A 12 36.65 17.45 21.55
N PRO A 13 35.81 16.63 20.91
CA PRO A 13 34.92 17.11 19.86
C PRO A 13 33.85 18.03 20.47
N ALA A 14 33.67 19.18 19.82
CA ALA A 14 32.66 20.19 20.16
C ALA A 14 31.26 19.55 20.22
N GLY A 15 30.56 19.77 21.33
CA GLY A 15 29.20 19.30 21.53
C GLY A 15 28.25 19.89 20.49
N ARG A 16 27.51 19.02 19.79
CA ARG A 16 26.32 19.44 19.04
C ARG A 16 25.30 20.03 20.03
N PRO A 17 24.63 21.15 19.71
CA PRO A 17 23.56 21.66 20.54
C PRO A 17 22.44 20.61 20.62
N LEU A 18 22.00 20.30 21.85
CA LEU A 18 20.82 19.48 22.08
C LEU A 18 19.63 20.16 21.39
N ALA A 19 19.01 19.46 20.44
CA ALA A 19 17.70 19.84 19.93
C ALA A 19 16.72 19.86 21.11
N SER A 20 16.17 21.03 21.39
CA SER A 20 15.10 21.25 22.37
C SER A 20 13.95 20.29 22.11
N ALA A 21 13.54 19.56 23.15
CA ALA A 21 12.35 18.72 23.14
C ALA A 21 11.11 19.55 22.72
N PRO A 22 10.20 19.01 21.90
CA PRO A 22 8.99 19.72 21.53
C PRO A 22 8.09 19.88 22.76
N SER A 23 7.66 21.13 23.00
CA SER A 23 6.73 21.51 24.06
C SER A 23 5.41 20.72 23.97
N PRO A 24 4.86 20.24 25.10
CA PRO A 24 3.58 19.54 25.11
C PRO A 24 2.44 20.57 25.05
N GLY A 25 2.07 21.00 23.84
CA GLY A 25 1.02 22.02 23.67
C GLY A 25 0.50 22.22 22.25
N GLY A 26 0.82 21.33 21.30
CA GLY A 26 0.21 21.36 19.97
C GLY A 26 -1.23 20.86 19.99
N PRO A 27 -2.14 21.40 19.17
CA PRO A 27 -3.54 20.98 19.14
C PRO A 27 -3.63 19.48 18.86
N VAL A 28 -4.29 18.76 19.77
CA VAL A 28 -4.65 17.35 19.61
C VAL A 28 -5.53 17.25 18.37
N PRO A 29 -5.19 16.42 17.37
CA PRO A 29 -6.02 16.26 16.19
C PRO A 29 -7.39 15.71 16.61
N PRO A 30 -8.50 16.11 15.95
CA PRO A 30 -9.83 15.66 16.33
C PRO A 30 -9.91 14.13 16.33
N ALA A 31 -10.59 13.58 17.34
CA ALA A 31 -10.85 12.16 17.48
C ALA A 31 -11.50 11.62 16.20
N GLY A 32 -10.75 10.84 15.41
CA GLY A 32 -11.18 10.30 14.12
C GLY A 32 -10.17 10.46 12.98
N ALA A 33 -9.15 11.31 13.11
CA ALA A 33 -8.11 11.43 12.09
C ALA A 33 -7.10 10.27 12.19
N ARG A 34 -7.33 9.20 11.41
CA ARG A 34 -6.35 8.11 11.22
C ARG A 34 -5.18 8.59 10.35
N PRO A 35 -3.92 8.25 10.69
CA PRO A 35 -2.76 8.65 9.88
C PRO A 35 -2.83 8.05 8.46
N ALA A 36 -2.32 8.80 7.48
CA ALA A 36 -2.18 8.34 6.10
C ALA A 36 -1.32 7.06 6.05
N GLY A 37 -1.80 6.02 5.36
CA GLY A 37 -1.15 4.70 5.29
C GLY A 37 -1.76 3.60 6.18
N TRP A 38 -2.96 3.80 6.72
CA TRP A 38 -3.64 2.80 7.55
C TRP A 38 -4.04 1.53 6.76
N ASN A 39 -3.64 0.34 7.24
CA ASN A 39 -3.91 -0.98 6.62
C ASN A 39 -5.39 -1.32 6.35
N GLY A 40 -6.35 -0.53 6.85
CA GLY A 40 -7.77 -0.71 6.53
C GLY A 40 -8.14 -0.31 5.11
N ASP A 41 -7.41 0.60 4.47
CA ASP A 41 -7.73 1.00 3.09
C ASP A 41 -7.43 -0.10 2.09
N ARG A 42 -6.32 -0.82 2.27
CA ARG A 42 -6.02 -2.00 1.46
C ARG A 42 -7.09 -3.07 1.64
N ASN A 43 -7.45 -3.40 2.88
CA ASN A 43 -8.51 -4.38 3.14
C ASN A 43 -9.86 -3.96 2.54
N LEU A 44 -10.17 -2.66 2.56
CA LEU A 44 -11.39 -2.12 1.97
C LEU A 44 -11.35 -2.22 0.44
N ILE A 45 -10.23 -1.84 -0.19
CA ILE A 45 -10.03 -1.98 -1.64
C ILE A 45 -10.08 -3.45 -2.05
N ASP A 46 -9.49 -4.37 -1.28
CA ASP A 46 -9.55 -5.81 -1.51
C ASP A 46 -10.99 -6.35 -1.39
N ALA A 47 -11.75 -5.87 -0.39
CA ALA A 47 -13.16 -6.22 -0.24
C ALA A 47 -14.02 -5.69 -1.39
N LEU A 48 -13.76 -4.46 -1.85
CA LEU A 48 -14.47 -3.86 -2.99
C LEU A 48 -14.14 -4.60 -4.28
N THR A 49 -12.87 -4.83 -4.60
CA THR A 49 -12.43 -5.52 -5.81
C THR A 49 -12.84 -6.99 -5.85
N GLY A 50 -12.90 -7.64 -4.68
CA GLY A 50 -13.43 -9.00 -4.52
C GLY A 50 -14.97 -9.09 -4.62
N SER A 51 -15.69 -7.98 -4.60
CA SER A 51 -17.15 -7.99 -4.68
C SER A 51 -17.67 -8.28 -6.09
N LYS A 52 -18.77 -9.03 -6.19
CA LYS A 52 -19.46 -9.27 -7.47
C LYS A 52 -19.86 -7.96 -8.15
N PHE A 53 -20.28 -6.97 -7.36
CA PHE A 53 -20.64 -5.64 -7.85
C PHE A 53 -19.50 -4.97 -8.62
N TYR A 54 -18.29 -4.97 -8.08
CA TYR A 54 -17.13 -4.41 -8.77
C TYR A 54 -16.77 -5.22 -10.03
N GLN A 55 -16.77 -6.55 -9.93
CA GLN A 55 -16.40 -7.43 -11.05
C GLN A 55 -17.39 -7.32 -12.23
N ASP A 56 -18.69 -7.20 -11.94
CA ASP A 56 -19.73 -7.01 -12.95
C ASP A 56 -19.56 -5.65 -13.65
N TYR A 57 -19.30 -4.57 -12.89
CA TYR A 57 -19.03 -3.26 -13.48
C TYR A 57 -17.72 -3.24 -14.28
N GLU A 58 -16.63 -3.81 -13.76
CA GLU A 58 -15.34 -3.89 -14.45
C GLU A 58 -15.46 -4.61 -15.80
N ARG A 59 -16.21 -5.73 -15.82
CA ARG A 59 -16.50 -6.48 -17.05
C ARG A 59 -17.31 -5.65 -18.04
N ALA A 60 -18.45 -5.10 -17.60
CA ALA A 60 -19.32 -4.31 -18.45
C ALA A 60 -18.59 -3.07 -19.01
N PHE A 61 -17.81 -2.38 -18.17
CA PHE A 61 -16.97 -1.26 -18.59
C PHE A 61 -15.96 -1.69 -19.65
N SER A 62 -15.28 -2.81 -19.44
CA SER A 62 -14.25 -3.29 -20.38
C SER A 62 -14.85 -3.71 -21.72
N GLU A 63 -15.96 -4.43 -21.72
CA GLU A 63 -16.64 -4.92 -22.93
C GLU A 63 -17.25 -3.78 -23.75
N THR A 64 -17.76 -2.73 -23.08
CA THR A 64 -18.41 -1.60 -23.77
C THR A 64 -17.42 -0.54 -24.27
N THR A 65 -16.36 -0.27 -23.50
CA THR A 65 -15.40 0.79 -23.83
C THR A 65 -14.18 0.27 -24.59
N GLY A 66 -13.86 -1.02 -24.44
CA GLY A 66 -12.60 -1.62 -24.88
C GLY A 66 -11.40 -1.17 -24.05
N LEU A 67 -11.62 -0.57 -22.87
CA LEU A 67 -10.58 -0.15 -21.94
C LEU A 67 -10.52 -1.04 -20.71
N VAL A 68 -9.33 -1.15 -20.12
CA VAL A 68 -9.14 -1.75 -18.81
C VAL A 68 -9.45 -0.76 -17.70
N MET A 69 -10.05 -1.25 -16.62
CA MET A 69 -10.27 -0.52 -15.38
C MET A 69 -9.55 -1.24 -14.24
N ALA A 70 -9.01 -0.52 -13.26
CA ALA A 70 -8.48 -1.10 -12.03
C ALA A 70 -8.72 -0.16 -10.85
N LEU A 71 -9.25 -0.67 -9.74
CA LEU A 71 -9.26 0.03 -8.46
C LEU A 71 -7.97 -0.27 -7.70
N ARG A 72 -7.27 0.79 -7.26
CA ARG A 72 -5.96 0.66 -6.59
C ARG A 72 -5.87 1.46 -5.31
N PRO A 73 -5.16 0.96 -4.29
CA PRO A 73 -4.86 1.75 -3.11
C PRO A 73 -3.91 2.91 -3.45
N VAL A 74 -3.89 3.95 -2.61
CA VAL A 74 -3.01 5.12 -2.75
C VAL A 74 -1.54 4.73 -2.87
N GLU A 75 -1.12 3.73 -2.09
CA GLU A 75 0.23 3.17 -2.14
C GLU A 75 0.25 1.84 -2.87
N SER A 76 0.70 1.86 -4.12
CA SER A 76 0.81 0.66 -4.94
C SER A 76 2.07 0.64 -5.80
N TRP A 77 2.79 -0.48 -5.76
CA TRP A 77 4.10 -0.65 -6.41
C TRP A 77 4.04 -1.52 -7.68
N GLN A 78 2.85 -2.01 -8.04
CA GLN A 78 2.61 -2.79 -9.26
C GLN A 78 2.11 -1.87 -10.39
N LEU A 79 2.09 -2.32 -11.64
CA LEU A 79 1.43 -1.58 -12.72
C LEU A 79 -0.08 -1.88 -12.72
N PRO A 80 -0.95 -0.91 -13.03
CA PRO A 80 -2.40 -1.06 -12.80
C PRO A 80 -3.07 -2.19 -13.57
N HIS A 81 -2.57 -2.47 -14.76
CA HIS A 81 -3.22 -3.35 -15.74
C HIS A 81 -2.41 -4.60 -16.06
N HIS A 82 -1.30 -4.82 -15.36
CA HIS A 82 -0.39 -5.91 -15.70
C HIS A 82 -1.06 -7.28 -15.50
N GLY A 83 -1.08 -8.10 -16.55
CA GLY A 83 -1.71 -9.42 -16.54
C GLY A 83 -3.23 -9.39 -16.67
N LYS A 84 -3.86 -8.24 -16.92
CA LYS A 84 -5.30 -8.17 -17.18
C LYS A 84 -5.63 -8.61 -18.61
N ARG A 85 -6.81 -9.22 -18.81
CA ARG A 85 -7.27 -9.78 -20.10
C ARG A 85 -7.23 -8.79 -21.28
N HIS A 86 -7.45 -7.51 -21.00
CA HIS A 86 -7.46 -6.43 -22.00
C HIS A 86 -6.26 -5.47 -21.85
N GLU A 87 -5.17 -5.92 -21.20
CA GLU A 87 -3.94 -5.13 -21.13
C GLU A 87 -3.44 -4.78 -22.54
N ASN A 88 -3.03 -3.54 -22.73
CA ASN A 88 -2.43 -3.11 -23.99
C ASN A 88 -1.11 -3.86 -24.24
N ALA A 89 -1.04 -4.54 -25.39
CA ALA A 89 0.09 -5.36 -25.78
C ALA A 89 1.44 -4.61 -25.74
N PHE A 90 1.46 -3.33 -26.12
CA PHE A 90 2.67 -2.52 -26.04
C PHE A 90 3.11 -2.33 -24.58
N CYS A 91 2.19 -1.95 -23.69
CA CYS A 91 2.51 -1.82 -22.26
C CYS A 91 2.98 -3.13 -21.65
N ALA A 92 2.38 -4.26 -22.02
CA ALA A 92 2.79 -5.58 -21.56
C ALA A 92 4.23 -5.92 -21.99
N LEU A 93 4.63 -5.56 -23.22
CA LEU A 93 6.01 -5.69 -23.69
C LEU A 93 6.97 -4.84 -22.87
N MET A 94 6.62 -3.56 -22.65
CA MET A 94 7.44 -2.65 -21.86
C MET A 94 7.59 -3.12 -20.40
N ALA A 95 6.58 -3.78 -19.82
CA ALA A 95 6.62 -4.26 -18.44
C ALA A 95 7.60 -5.43 -18.21
N ARG A 96 8.11 -6.11 -19.27
CA ARG A 96 9.02 -7.27 -19.15
C ARG A 96 10.40 -6.94 -18.58
N LYS A 97 10.78 -5.65 -18.48
CA LYS A 97 12.09 -5.21 -17.99
C LYS A 97 11.96 -4.20 -16.84
N SER A 98 12.88 -4.32 -15.88
CA SER A 98 12.89 -3.52 -14.66
C SER A 98 13.04 -2.01 -14.90
N ARG A 99 13.87 -1.59 -15.86
CA ARG A 99 14.07 -0.17 -16.21
C ARG A 99 12.82 0.48 -16.80
N SER A 100 12.19 -0.18 -17.78
CA SER A 100 10.91 0.27 -18.35
C SER A 100 9.80 0.30 -17.32
N CYS A 101 9.75 -0.71 -16.44
CA CYS A 101 8.81 -0.76 -15.32
C CYS A 101 8.97 0.46 -14.38
N ALA A 102 10.21 0.86 -14.07
CA ALA A 102 10.47 2.05 -13.25
C ALA A 102 9.96 3.34 -13.89
N ALA A 103 10.17 3.55 -15.19
CA ALA A 103 9.63 4.72 -15.90
C ALA A 103 8.10 4.73 -15.92
N CYS A 104 7.46 3.56 -16.14
CA CYS A 104 6.01 3.43 -16.06
C CYS A 104 5.48 3.74 -14.66
N LEU A 105 6.14 3.26 -13.60
CA LEU A 105 5.76 3.55 -12.21
C LEU A 105 5.87 5.04 -11.87
N GLN A 106 6.88 5.75 -12.38
CA GLN A 106 7.00 7.21 -12.18
C GLN A 106 5.82 7.97 -12.80
N VAL A 107 5.37 7.57 -13.99
CA VAL A 107 4.17 8.16 -14.61
C VAL A 107 2.94 7.90 -13.75
N GLN A 108 2.79 6.69 -13.21
CA GLN A 108 1.69 6.35 -12.30
C GLN A 108 1.69 7.19 -11.03
N GLN A 109 2.86 7.37 -10.40
CA GLN A 109 3.00 8.21 -9.21
C GLN A 109 2.61 9.66 -9.47
N ARG A 110 3.02 10.23 -10.62
CA ARG A 110 2.61 11.59 -11.02
C ARG A 110 1.11 11.67 -11.25
N LEU A 111 0.52 10.66 -11.90
CA LEU A 111 -0.90 10.60 -12.17
C LEU A 111 -1.71 10.58 -10.86
N THR A 112 -1.39 9.69 -9.92
CA THR A 112 -2.13 9.57 -8.66
C THR A 112 -1.91 10.78 -7.75
N ALA A 113 -0.71 11.37 -7.74
CA ALA A 113 -0.44 12.61 -7.02
C ALA A 113 -1.28 13.78 -7.57
N ALA A 114 -1.37 13.92 -8.89
CA ALA A 114 -2.21 14.94 -9.51
C ALA A 114 -3.72 14.67 -9.31
N ALA A 115 -4.13 13.40 -9.31
CA ALA A 115 -5.53 12.99 -9.19
C ALA A 115 -6.09 13.07 -7.76
N ALA A 116 -5.34 13.60 -6.79
CA ALA A 116 -5.74 13.63 -5.38
C ALA A 116 -7.06 14.39 -5.14
N ARG A 117 -7.40 15.38 -5.98
CA ARG A 117 -8.62 16.19 -5.88
C ARG A 117 -9.63 15.88 -6.99
N ASP A 118 -9.19 15.81 -8.22
CA ASP A 118 -10.08 15.64 -9.37
C ASP A 118 -9.55 14.55 -10.30
N PRO A 119 -10.40 13.97 -11.16
CA PRO A 119 -9.93 13.11 -12.24
C PRO A 119 -8.79 13.77 -13.02
N GLN A 120 -7.68 13.05 -13.18
CA GLN A 120 -6.55 13.53 -13.98
C GLN A 120 -6.24 12.53 -15.07
N THR A 121 -5.73 13.04 -16.19
CA THR A 121 -5.21 12.24 -17.31
C THR A 121 -3.80 12.69 -17.59
N VAL A 122 -2.87 11.74 -17.68
CA VAL A 122 -1.49 12.00 -18.09
C VAL A 122 -1.19 11.27 -19.39
N THR A 123 -0.25 11.80 -20.15
CA THR A 123 0.33 11.11 -21.32
C THR A 123 1.74 10.67 -20.96
N CYS A 124 2.03 9.39 -21.15
CA CYS A 124 3.36 8.85 -20.90
C CYS A 124 4.32 9.16 -22.07
N PRO A 125 5.63 8.95 -21.91
CA PRO A 125 6.63 9.29 -22.94
C PRO A 125 6.42 8.61 -24.31
N VAL A 126 5.69 7.48 -24.36
CA VAL A 126 5.38 6.77 -25.61
C VAL A 126 4.09 7.24 -26.28
N GLY A 127 3.38 8.22 -25.69
CA GLY A 127 2.16 8.81 -26.23
C GLY A 127 0.85 8.18 -25.77
N LEU A 128 0.89 7.14 -24.94
CA LEU A 128 -0.31 6.54 -24.34
C LEU A 128 -0.82 7.39 -23.18
N CYS A 129 -2.13 7.50 -23.06
CA CYS A 129 -2.81 8.18 -21.98
C CYS A 129 -3.23 7.20 -20.87
N ASP A 130 -3.22 7.69 -19.65
CA ASP A 130 -3.75 7.01 -18.48
C ASP A 130 -4.51 8.01 -17.60
N THR A 131 -5.62 7.58 -17.04
CA THR A 131 -6.57 8.39 -16.28
C THR A 131 -6.74 7.78 -14.90
N ALA A 132 -6.71 8.62 -13.87
CA ALA A 132 -7.03 8.22 -12.51
C ALA A 132 -8.18 9.07 -11.97
N VAL A 133 -9.16 8.39 -11.37
CA VAL A 133 -10.31 8.98 -10.70
C VAL A 133 -10.23 8.61 -9.22
N PRO A 134 -10.19 9.59 -8.31
CA PRO A 134 -10.10 9.33 -6.88
C PRO A 134 -11.38 8.70 -6.33
N VAL A 135 -11.24 7.63 -5.54
CA VAL A 135 -12.29 7.03 -4.71
C VAL A 135 -12.08 7.50 -3.28
N ARG A 136 -13.15 8.00 -2.64
CA ARG A 136 -13.07 8.69 -1.36
C ARG A 136 -13.90 8.05 -0.26
N LEU A 137 -13.52 8.35 0.97
CA LEU A 137 -14.32 8.11 2.16
C LEU A 137 -14.31 9.39 2.98
N GLY A 138 -15.41 10.14 2.92
CA GLY A 138 -15.42 11.54 3.33
C GLY A 138 -14.40 12.35 2.52
N GLU A 139 -13.59 13.15 3.20
CA GLU A 139 -12.54 13.99 2.57
C GLU A 139 -11.28 13.20 2.18
N ARG A 140 -11.19 11.92 2.56
CA ARG A 140 -9.97 11.11 2.40
C ARG A 140 -10.01 10.25 1.14
N VAL A 141 -8.94 10.26 0.35
CA VAL A 141 -8.78 9.34 -0.79
C VAL A 141 -8.32 7.97 -0.28
N ILE A 142 -9.10 6.93 -0.58
CA ILE A 142 -8.77 5.53 -0.22
C ILE A 142 -8.12 4.77 -1.39
N GLY A 143 -8.29 5.27 -2.60
CA GLY A 143 -7.74 4.66 -3.80
C GLY A 143 -8.10 5.41 -5.07
N PHE A 144 -7.73 4.83 -6.21
CA PHE A 144 -7.99 5.40 -7.53
C PHE A 144 -8.58 4.33 -8.44
N LEU A 145 -9.68 4.67 -9.12
CA LEU A 145 -10.09 3.97 -10.33
C LEU A 145 -9.22 4.47 -11.48
N GLN A 146 -8.44 3.57 -12.05
CA GLN A 146 -7.55 3.89 -13.15
C GLN A 146 -8.03 3.23 -14.43
N THR A 147 -7.97 3.97 -15.53
CA THR A 147 -8.18 3.45 -16.88
C THR A 147 -7.19 4.09 -17.83
N GLY A 148 -6.56 3.29 -18.67
CA GLY A 148 -5.49 3.80 -19.50
C GLY A 148 -5.06 2.84 -20.59
N GLN A 149 -3.92 3.17 -21.17
CA GLN A 149 -3.28 2.46 -22.28
C GLN A 149 -3.98 2.63 -23.62
N PHE A 150 -4.44 3.85 -23.90
CA PHE A 150 -5.02 4.26 -25.17
C PHE A 150 -4.33 5.53 -25.72
N PHE A 151 -4.50 5.82 -27.00
CA PHE A 151 -4.10 7.07 -27.61
C PHE A 151 -5.31 8.00 -27.82
N MET A 152 -5.11 9.30 -27.68
CA MET A 152 -6.13 10.30 -28.04
C MET A 152 -6.23 10.55 -29.55
N LYS A 153 -5.16 10.23 -30.28
CA LYS A 153 -5.04 10.34 -31.74
C LYS A 153 -4.23 9.14 -32.24
N PRO A 154 -4.45 8.66 -33.47
CA PRO A 154 -3.64 7.59 -34.03
C PRO A 154 -2.14 7.93 -33.96
N PRO A 155 -1.29 7.00 -33.50
CA PRO A 155 0.14 7.24 -33.44
C PRO A 155 0.76 7.36 -34.85
N THR A 156 1.79 8.18 -34.97
CA THR A 156 2.51 8.47 -36.21
C THR A 156 3.80 7.66 -36.35
N ALA A 157 4.29 7.52 -37.59
CA ALA A 157 5.61 6.92 -37.87
C ALA A 157 6.75 7.58 -37.08
N ALA A 158 6.77 8.92 -37.04
CA ALA A 158 7.78 9.66 -36.29
C ALA A 158 7.71 9.40 -34.76
N GLN A 159 6.52 9.18 -34.21
CA GLN A 159 6.38 8.75 -32.82
C GLN A 159 6.93 7.34 -32.63
N PHE A 160 6.60 6.41 -33.52
CA PHE A 160 7.10 5.04 -33.45
C PHE A 160 8.63 4.99 -33.50
N GLU A 161 9.29 5.74 -34.38
CA GLU A 161 10.77 5.82 -34.43
C GLU A 161 11.40 6.32 -33.12
N ARG A 162 10.75 7.25 -32.41
CA ARG A 162 11.20 7.69 -31.09
C ARG A 162 11.00 6.60 -30.04
N VAL A 163 9.86 5.91 -30.09
CA VAL A 163 9.53 4.83 -29.16
C VAL A 163 10.45 3.63 -29.33
N THR A 164 10.83 3.27 -30.56
CA THR A 164 11.79 2.18 -30.83
C THR A 164 13.15 2.47 -30.21
N ARG A 165 13.66 3.71 -30.33
CA ARG A 165 14.90 4.12 -29.65
C ARG A 165 14.78 4.05 -28.13
N LEU A 166 13.69 4.57 -27.57
CA LEU A 166 13.45 4.53 -26.13
C LEU A 166 13.35 3.09 -25.60
N ALA A 167 12.69 2.19 -26.34
CA ALA A 167 12.57 0.78 -25.98
C ALA A 167 13.94 0.07 -25.99
N ALA A 168 14.79 0.41 -26.98
CA ALA A 168 16.17 -0.08 -27.04
C ALA A 168 17.01 0.42 -25.86
N ASP A 169 16.93 1.72 -25.52
CA ASP A 169 17.64 2.32 -24.37
C ASP A 169 17.24 1.67 -23.04
N TRP A 170 15.98 1.26 -22.92
CA TRP A 170 15.47 0.56 -21.75
C TRP A 170 15.72 -0.96 -21.78
N GLY A 171 16.30 -1.49 -22.86
CA GLY A 171 16.68 -2.90 -23.01
C GLY A 171 15.50 -3.85 -23.17
N VAL A 172 14.38 -3.38 -23.75
CA VAL A 172 13.18 -4.20 -23.99
C VAL A 172 13.44 -5.20 -25.13
N PRO A 173 13.35 -6.52 -24.88
CA PRO A 173 13.57 -7.54 -25.90
C PRO A 173 12.27 -7.73 -26.67
N ALA A 174 12.13 -7.04 -27.81
CA ALA A 174 11.02 -7.23 -28.74
C ALA A 174 11.55 -7.12 -30.17
N GLU A 175 11.11 -8.04 -31.03
CA GLU A 175 11.38 -7.91 -32.47
C GLU A 175 10.70 -6.65 -33.00
N ALA A 176 11.34 -5.96 -33.96
CA ALA A 176 10.80 -4.71 -34.52
C ALA A 176 9.36 -4.87 -35.06
N GLY A 177 9.04 -6.04 -35.65
CA GLY A 177 7.70 -6.37 -36.12
C GLY A 177 6.69 -6.57 -34.98
N GLU A 178 7.08 -7.20 -33.88
CA GLU A 178 6.25 -7.36 -32.68
C GLU A 178 5.95 -6.01 -32.03
N LEU A 179 6.99 -5.18 -31.82
CA LEU A 179 6.87 -3.85 -31.24
C LEU A 179 5.97 -2.95 -32.10
N ARG A 180 6.11 -3.00 -33.42
CA ARG A 180 5.27 -2.25 -34.37
C ARG A 180 3.81 -2.66 -34.26
N ARG A 181 3.51 -3.97 -34.34
CA ARG A 181 2.13 -4.47 -34.23
C ARG A 181 1.51 -4.08 -32.89
N ALA A 182 2.25 -4.22 -31.80
CA ALA A 182 1.77 -3.87 -30.47
C ALA A 182 1.49 -2.37 -30.31
N TYR A 183 2.37 -1.51 -30.84
CA TYR A 183 2.23 -0.05 -30.74
C TYR A 183 1.04 0.48 -31.56
N TYR A 184 0.96 0.11 -32.85
CA TYR A 184 -0.11 0.57 -33.74
C TYR A 184 -1.45 -0.13 -33.49
N GLY A 185 -1.43 -1.31 -32.88
CA GLY A 185 -2.63 -1.99 -32.38
C GLY A 185 -3.21 -1.37 -31.11
N GLY A 186 -2.55 -0.37 -30.53
CA GLY A 186 -3.04 0.35 -29.36
C GLY A 186 -4.38 1.04 -29.61
N ARG A 187 -5.26 1.01 -28.61
CA ARG A 187 -6.60 1.57 -28.74
C ARG A 187 -6.53 3.08 -28.95
N VAL A 188 -7.30 3.62 -29.90
CA VAL A 188 -7.48 5.06 -30.08
C VAL A 188 -8.88 5.46 -29.61
N ILE A 189 -8.98 6.53 -28.82
CA ILE A 189 -10.22 7.05 -28.23
C ILE A 189 -10.31 8.55 -28.49
N SER A 190 -11.47 9.03 -28.94
CA SER A 190 -11.67 10.46 -29.16
C SER A 190 -11.79 11.23 -27.83
N ALA A 191 -11.50 12.53 -27.84
CA ALA A 191 -11.65 13.37 -26.65
C ALA A 191 -13.08 13.31 -26.06
N ARG A 192 -14.11 13.24 -26.92
CA ARG A 192 -15.52 13.11 -26.48
C ARG A 192 -15.76 11.77 -25.78
N GLN A 193 -15.30 10.67 -26.36
CA GLN A 193 -15.44 9.33 -25.77
C GLN A 193 -14.66 9.21 -24.46
N HIS A 194 -13.45 9.78 -24.40
CA HIS A 194 -12.65 9.83 -23.18
C HIS A 194 -13.38 10.60 -22.07
N ALA A 195 -13.94 11.79 -22.36
CA ALA A 195 -14.72 12.55 -21.40
C ALA A 195 -15.91 11.74 -20.83
N SER A 196 -16.60 10.97 -21.69
CA SER A 196 -17.65 10.04 -21.25
C SER A 196 -17.11 8.93 -20.35
N VAL A 197 -15.98 8.33 -20.69
CA VAL A 197 -15.29 7.33 -19.85
C VAL A 197 -14.94 7.90 -18.48
N VAL A 198 -14.35 9.10 -18.42
CA VAL A 198 -14.03 9.76 -17.14
C VAL A 198 -15.30 9.98 -16.31
N LYS A 199 -16.40 10.40 -16.95
CA LYS A 199 -17.68 10.59 -16.26
C LYS A 199 -18.24 9.29 -15.70
N LEU A 200 -18.19 8.19 -16.46
CA LEU A 200 -18.61 6.87 -15.98
C LEU A 200 -17.81 6.43 -14.76
N LEU A 201 -16.49 6.57 -14.81
CA LEU A 201 -15.61 6.24 -13.69
C LEU A 201 -15.83 7.16 -12.49
N ALA A 202 -16.12 8.44 -12.69
CA ALA A 202 -16.44 9.36 -11.60
C ALA A 202 -17.75 8.97 -10.88
N ILE A 203 -18.79 8.60 -11.62
CA ILE A 203 -20.05 8.11 -11.05
C ILE A 203 -19.80 6.79 -10.29
N PHE A 204 -19.01 5.89 -10.87
CA PHE A 204 -18.67 4.63 -10.21
C PHE A 204 -17.82 4.83 -8.95
N ALA A 205 -16.86 5.77 -8.96
CA ALA A 205 -16.08 6.15 -7.79
C ALA A 205 -16.98 6.65 -6.66
N GLN A 206 -17.98 7.47 -6.97
CA GLN A 206 -18.97 7.93 -5.97
C GLN A 206 -19.76 6.75 -5.40
N HIS A 207 -20.16 5.79 -6.23
CA HIS A 207 -20.86 4.60 -5.76
C HIS A 207 -19.98 3.71 -4.89
N LEU A 208 -18.73 3.47 -5.28
CA LEU A 208 -17.75 2.76 -4.44
C LEU A 208 -17.51 3.48 -3.11
N SER A 209 -17.51 4.82 -3.11
CA SER A 209 -17.41 5.64 -1.89
C SER A 209 -18.59 5.38 -0.94
N MET A 210 -19.81 5.28 -1.48
CA MET A 210 -21.01 4.96 -0.68
C MET A 210 -20.96 3.53 -0.12
N ILE A 211 -20.60 2.54 -0.95
CA ILE A 211 -20.47 1.14 -0.52
C ILE A 211 -19.37 1.02 0.54
N SER A 212 -18.26 1.73 0.35
CA SER A 212 -17.16 1.79 1.32
C SER A 212 -17.64 2.25 2.69
N ASN A 213 -18.44 3.31 2.72
CA ASN A 213 -19.03 3.82 3.95
C ASN A 213 -19.96 2.79 4.60
N GLN A 214 -20.79 2.10 3.82
CA GLN A 214 -21.66 1.04 4.33
C GLN A 214 -20.87 -0.16 4.89
N ILE A 215 -19.78 -0.57 4.23
CA ILE A 215 -18.92 -1.67 4.71
C ILE A 215 -18.32 -1.30 6.06
N LEU A 216 -17.81 -0.08 6.22
CA LEU A 216 -17.26 0.40 7.48
C LEU A 216 -18.31 0.50 8.58
N VAL A 217 -19.46 1.11 8.30
CA VAL A 217 -20.58 1.21 9.25
C VAL A 217 -21.10 -0.17 9.64
N ARG A 218 -21.18 -1.12 8.70
CA ARG A 218 -21.56 -2.51 9.01
C ARG A 218 -20.49 -3.23 9.82
N HIS A 219 -19.20 -2.99 9.56
CA HIS A 219 -18.11 -3.56 10.37
C HIS A 219 -18.14 -3.02 11.80
N ASP A 220 -18.41 -1.73 11.99
CA ASP A 220 -18.60 -1.11 13.31
C ASP A 220 -19.87 -1.63 14.01
N ASN A 221 -20.92 -1.98 13.25
CA ASN A 221 -22.16 -2.55 13.79
C ASN A 221 -22.14 -4.09 13.98
N THR A 222 -21.20 -4.81 13.38
CA THR A 222 -21.06 -6.28 13.53
C THR A 222 -19.96 -6.70 14.49
N GLU A 223 -18.97 -5.83 14.72
CA GLU A 223 -17.99 -6.04 15.78
C GLU A 223 -18.58 -5.55 17.11
N PRO A 224 -18.82 -6.44 18.10
CA PRO A 224 -19.32 -6.01 19.39
C PRO A 224 -18.37 -4.96 19.98
N PRO A 225 -18.88 -3.88 20.62
CA PRO A 225 -18.04 -2.82 21.19
C PRO A 225 -16.93 -3.33 22.13
N VAL A 226 -17.19 -4.46 22.79
CA VAL A 226 -16.24 -5.21 23.62
C VAL A 226 -15.00 -5.66 22.82
N ILE A 227 -15.17 -6.10 21.57
CA ILE A 227 -14.06 -6.53 20.71
C ILE A 227 -13.32 -5.33 20.11
N ALA A 228 -14.05 -4.31 19.66
CA ALA A 228 -13.43 -3.09 19.14
C ALA A 228 -12.51 -2.44 20.20
N ARG A 229 -13.01 -2.27 21.43
CA ARG A 229 -12.23 -1.77 22.58
C ARG A 229 -11.05 -2.67 22.92
N ALA A 230 -11.20 -3.99 22.84
CA ALA A 230 -10.10 -4.91 23.09
C ALA A 230 -8.98 -4.80 22.04
N LYS A 231 -9.33 -4.60 20.77
CA LYS A 231 -8.36 -4.37 19.70
C LYS A 231 -7.65 -3.02 19.87
N GLU A 232 -8.37 -1.98 20.28
CA GLU A 232 -7.80 -0.67 20.63
C GLU A 232 -6.78 -0.82 21.76
N PHE A 233 -7.19 -1.48 22.86
CA PHE A 233 -6.35 -1.73 24.02
C PHE A 233 -5.05 -2.45 23.65
N VAL A 234 -5.14 -3.51 22.83
CA VAL A 234 -3.95 -4.23 22.34
C VAL A 234 -3.05 -3.33 21.51
N ARG A 235 -3.60 -2.43 20.69
CA ARG A 235 -2.83 -1.54 19.82
C ARG A 235 -2.05 -0.50 20.63
N GLU A 236 -2.67 0.05 21.67
CA GLU A 236 -2.07 1.01 22.58
C GLU A 236 -0.97 0.36 23.46
N HIS A 237 -1.19 -0.88 23.89
CA HIS A 237 -0.31 -1.57 24.86
C HIS A 237 0.55 -2.68 24.24
N GLN A 238 0.71 -2.72 22.91
CA GLN A 238 1.36 -3.83 22.18
C GLN A 238 2.81 -4.13 22.62
N GLY A 239 3.55 -3.11 23.07
CA GLY A 239 4.93 -3.23 23.58
C GLY A 239 5.01 -3.68 25.05
N GLU A 240 3.89 -3.72 25.75
CA GLU A 240 3.82 -4.09 27.16
C GLU A 240 3.32 -5.53 27.34
N LYS A 241 3.37 -6.03 28.58
CA LYS A 241 2.78 -7.33 28.92
C LYS A 241 1.25 -7.23 28.93
N VAL A 242 0.63 -7.47 27.77
CA VAL A 242 -0.83 -7.57 27.64
C VAL A 242 -1.32 -8.95 28.09
N SER A 243 -1.98 -9.02 29.24
CA SER A 243 -2.67 -10.24 29.68
C SER A 243 -4.14 -10.26 29.29
N LEU A 244 -4.66 -11.46 29.07
CA LEU A 244 -6.09 -11.69 28.79
C LEU A 244 -6.99 -11.11 29.89
N VAL A 245 -6.57 -11.23 31.16
CA VAL A 245 -7.32 -10.74 32.33
C VAL A 245 -7.41 -9.21 32.32
N GLN A 246 -6.30 -8.53 32.01
CA GLN A 246 -6.30 -7.06 31.91
C GLN A 246 -7.24 -6.57 30.81
N VAL A 247 -7.22 -7.19 29.64
CA VAL A 247 -8.08 -6.77 28.52
C VAL A 247 -9.55 -7.04 28.83
N ALA A 248 -9.88 -8.23 29.36
CA ALA A 248 -11.23 -8.56 29.77
C ALA A 248 -11.78 -7.57 30.81
N LYS A 249 -10.96 -7.17 31.78
CA LYS A 249 -11.32 -6.14 32.78
C LYS A 249 -11.48 -4.76 32.13
N ALA A 250 -10.57 -4.35 31.25
CA ALA A 250 -10.64 -3.06 30.57
C ALA A 250 -11.88 -2.91 29.68
N VAL A 251 -12.42 -4.02 29.17
CA VAL A 251 -13.66 -4.04 28.38
C VAL A 251 -14.89 -4.48 29.18
N ASN A 252 -14.80 -4.50 30.52
CA ASN A 252 -15.89 -4.81 31.46
C ASN A 252 -16.60 -6.15 31.17
N THR A 253 -15.82 -7.23 30.99
CA THR A 253 -16.38 -8.56 30.73
C THR A 253 -15.60 -9.66 31.45
N SER A 254 -16.20 -10.85 31.55
CA SER A 254 -15.48 -12.03 32.05
C SER A 254 -14.51 -12.56 31.00
N THR A 255 -13.36 -13.09 31.43
CA THR A 255 -12.36 -13.69 30.52
C THR A 255 -12.95 -14.80 29.65
N PHE A 256 -13.87 -15.59 30.20
CA PHE A 256 -14.55 -16.66 29.47
C PHE A 256 -15.44 -16.11 28.34
N TYR A 257 -16.30 -15.13 28.65
CA TYR A 257 -17.17 -14.51 27.65
C TYR A 257 -16.34 -13.79 26.58
N PHE A 258 -15.30 -13.07 27.00
CA PHE A 258 -14.35 -12.41 26.10
C PHE A 258 -13.71 -13.39 25.12
N CYS A 259 -13.12 -14.50 25.58
CA CYS A 259 -12.51 -15.49 24.70
C CYS A 259 -13.52 -16.06 23.69
N LYS A 260 -14.74 -16.36 24.15
CA LYS A 260 -15.80 -16.92 23.30
C LYS A 260 -16.21 -15.94 22.21
N ILE A 261 -16.48 -14.69 22.57
CA ILE A 261 -16.93 -13.67 21.61
C ILE A 261 -15.77 -13.20 20.72
N PHE A 262 -14.55 -13.09 21.24
CA PHE A 262 -13.37 -12.70 20.47
C PHE A 262 -13.03 -13.74 19.41
N LYS A 263 -13.06 -15.02 19.74
CA LYS A 263 -12.84 -16.09 18.76
C LYS A 263 -13.97 -16.17 17.73
N LYS A 264 -15.22 -15.97 18.14
CA LYS A 264 -16.37 -15.93 17.23
C LYS A 264 -16.25 -14.80 16.20
N VAL A 265 -15.82 -13.61 16.63
CA VAL A 265 -15.75 -12.41 15.78
C VAL A 265 -14.48 -12.36 14.95
N THR A 266 -13.33 -12.72 15.52
CA THR A 266 -12.03 -12.59 14.85
C THR A 266 -11.52 -13.86 14.18
N GLY A 267 -12.15 -15.01 14.44
CA GLY A 267 -11.68 -16.33 14.02
C GLY A 267 -10.42 -16.81 14.75
N LEU A 268 -9.87 -16.00 15.68
CA LEU A 268 -8.61 -16.27 16.38
C LEU A 268 -8.81 -16.25 17.89
N ASN A 269 -7.99 -17.01 18.62
CA ASN A 269 -7.88 -16.74 20.06
C ASN A 269 -7.12 -15.43 20.30
N PHE A 270 -7.34 -14.82 21.45
CA PHE A 270 -6.78 -13.51 21.79
C PHE A 270 -5.24 -13.50 21.78
N THR A 271 -4.62 -14.57 22.29
CA THR A 271 -3.15 -14.70 22.34
C THR A 271 -2.52 -14.75 20.96
N ASP A 272 -3.12 -15.47 20.01
CA ASP A 272 -2.68 -15.55 18.62
C ASP A 272 -2.89 -14.22 17.90
N TYR A 273 -3.97 -13.51 18.23
CA TYR A 273 -4.21 -12.16 17.72
C TYR A 273 -3.12 -11.18 18.16
N VAL A 274 -2.83 -11.10 19.47
CA VAL A 274 -1.75 -10.25 20.01
C VAL A 274 -0.41 -10.62 19.38
N ALA A 275 -0.13 -11.92 19.23
CA ALA A 275 1.08 -12.40 18.59
C ALA A 275 1.19 -11.90 17.12
N ARG A 276 0.11 -11.98 16.33
CA ARG A 276 0.10 -11.47 14.94
C ARG A 276 0.36 -9.97 14.88
N VAL A 277 -0.29 -9.17 15.73
CA VAL A 277 -0.07 -7.72 15.80
C VAL A 277 1.40 -7.41 16.06
N ARG A 278 2.02 -8.10 17.02
CA ARG A 278 3.43 -7.92 17.37
C ARG A 278 4.38 -8.35 16.25
N ILE A 279 4.08 -9.43 15.53
CA ILE A 279 4.88 -9.87 14.38
C ILE A 279 4.80 -8.86 13.22
N GLU A 280 3.63 -8.26 12.96
CA GLU A 280 3.52 -7.21 11.96
C GLU A 280 4.37 -5.98 12.33
N ARG A 281 4.36 -5.56 13.60
CA ARG A 281 5.29 -4.53 14.08
C ARG A 281 6.75 -4.96 13.93
N ALA A 282 7.08 -6.21 14.24
CA ALA A 282 8.44 -6.73 14.11
C ALA A 282 8.92 -6.69 12.66
N LYS A 283 8.06 -7.02 11.67
CA LYS A 283 8.40 -6.92 10.24
C LYS A 283 8.81 -5.50 9.85
N ASN A 284 8.12 -4.48 10.38
CA ASN A 284 8.49 -3.08 10.15
C ASN A 284 9.84 -2.73 10.79
N LEU A 285 10.09 -3.15 12.03
CA LEU A 285 11.37 -2.90 12.71
C LEU A 285 12.54 -3.65 12.05
N LEU A 286 12.29 -4.81 11.43
CA LEU A 286 13.28 -5.57 10.69
C LEU A 286 13.80 -4.84 9.44
N LEU A 287 13.12 -3.78 8.97
CA LEU A 287 13.60 -2.91 7.89
C LEU A 287 14.82 -2.07 8.30
N ASN A 288 15.00 -1.82 9.61
CA ASN A 288 16.18 -1.13 10.11
C ASN A 288 17.32 -2.13 10.35
N PRO A 289 18.41 -2.11 9.56
CA PRO A 289 19.50 -3.06 9.69
C PRO A 289 20.27 -2.92 11.01
N ASN A 290 20.18 -1.76 11.68
CA ASN A 290 20.91 -1.47 12.91
C ASN A 290 20.28 -2.11 14.16
N LEU A 291 19.02 -2.56 14.08
CA LEU A 291 18.34 -3.20 15.20
C LEU A 291 18.67 -4.69 15.26
N ARG A 292 19.05 -5.21 16.43
CA ARG A 292 19.27 -6.65 16.62
C ARG A 292 17.92 -7.36 16.69
N ILE A 293 17.85 -8.58 16.17
CA ILE A 293 16.61 -9.38 16.18
C ILE A 293 16.13 -9.62 17.63
N SER A 294 17.05 -9.78 18.58
CA SER A 294 16.74 -9.88 20.01
C SER A 294 16.09 -8.61 20.55
N GLU A 295 16.59 -7.43 20.19
CA GLU A 295 16.03 -6.14 20.61
C GLU A 295 14.62 -5.98 20.07
N ILE A 296 14.40 -6.28 18.79
CA ILE A 296 13.07 -6.25 18.16
C ILE A 296 12.10 -7.19 18.88
N ALA A 297 12.53 -8.40 19.23
CA ALA A 297 11.68 -9.37 19.91
C ALA A 297 11.17 -8.82 21.26
N PHE A 298 12.04 -8.19 22.05
CA PHE A 298 11.64 -7.58 23.31
C PHE A 298 10.85 -6.29 23.12
N GLU A 299 11.20 -5.45 22.15
CA GLU A 299 10.52 -4.19 21.86
C GLU A 299 9.06 -4.41 21.41
N VAL A 300 8.81 -5.46 20.64
CA VAL A 300 7.45 -5.86 20.25
C VAL A 300 6.74 -6.68 21.32
N GLY A 301 7.30 -6.79 22.53
CA GLY A 301 6.63 -7.32 23.71
C GLY A 301 6.70 -8.85 23.89
N PHE A 302 7.59 -9.57 23.19
CA PHE A 302 7.85 -10.98 23.50
C PHE A 302 8.75 -11.11 24.72
N GLN A 303 8.45 -12.07 25.60
CA GLN A 303 9.23 -12.33 26.81
C GLN A 303 10.46 -13.21 26.57
N SER A 304 10.54 -13.86 25.41
CA SER A 304 11.70 -14.66 25.04
C SER A 304 11.91 -14.69 23.53
N LEU A 305 13.18 -14.67 23.13
CA LEU A 305 13.60 -14.79 21.74
C LEU A 305 13.16 -16.12 21.12
N THR A 306 13.21 -17.21 21.89
CA THR A 306 12.75 -18.53 21.45
C THR A 306 11.27 -18.52 21.08
N HIS A 307 10.42 -17.89 21.91
CA HIS A 307 9.00 -17.77 21.61
C HIS A 307 8.75 -16.91 20.37
N PHE A 308 9.44 -15.77 20.27
CA PHE A 308 9.37 -14.89 19.10
C PHE A 308 9.72 -15.64 17.81
N ASN A 309 10.86 -16.33 17.76
CA ASN A 309 11.32 -17.04 16.57
C ASN A 309 10.31 -18.10 16.10
N ARG A 310 9.75 -18.88 17.05
CA ARG A 310 8.74 -19.91 16.75
C ARG A 310 7.48 -19.28 16.16
N VAL A 311 6.99 -18.21 16.76
CA VAL A 311 5.77 -17.52 16.35
C VAL A 311 5.95 -16.79 15.01
N PHE A 312 7.08 -16.10 14.84
CA PHE A 312 7.44 -15.44 13.59
C PHE A 312 7.49 -16.44 12.45
N LYS A 313 8.19 -17.57 12.62
CA LYS A 313 8.25 -18.62 11.61
C LYS A 313 6.87 -19.22 11.31
N LYS A 314 6.03 -19.42 12.33
CA LYS A 314 4.65 -19.92 12.14
C LYS A 314 3.79 -18.96 11.32
N ILE A 315 3.91 -17.64 11.53
CA ILE A 315 3.06 -16.64 10.88
C ILE A 315 3.59 -16.23 9.51
N VAL A 316 4.90 -16.08 9.37
CA VAL A 316 5.55 -15.54 8.16
C VAL A 316 6.10 -16.65 7.25
N GLY A 317 6.18 -17.89 7.74
CA GLY A 317 6.69 -19.05 7.01
C GLY A 317 8.22 -19.18 6.97
N ARG A 318 8.96 -18.24 7.56
CA ARG A 318 10.44 -18.20 7.59
C ARG A 318 10.96 -17.54 8.86
N SER A 319 12.23 -17.75 9.20
CA SER A 319 12.81 -17.14 10.41
C SER A 319 12.95 -15.61 10.26
N PRO A 320 13.01 -14.83 11.37
CA PRO A 320 13.25 -13.39 11.31
C PRO A 320 14.54 -13.02 10.56
N THR A 321 15.59 -13.83 10.73
CA THR A 321 16.88 -13.65 10.05
C THR A 321 16.75 -13.86 8.53
N GLU A 322 16.10 -14.95 8.11
CA GLU A 322 15.82 -15.23 6.69
C GLU A 322 14.89 -14.18 6.08
N TYR A 323 13.94 -13.67 6.87
CA TYR A 323 13.05 -12.60 6.43
C TYR A 323 13.86 -11.32 6.17
N ARG A 324 14.72 -10.91 7.10
CA ARG A 324 15.57 -9.72 6.97
C ARG A 324 16.51 -9.79 5.78
N ALA A 325 17.13 -10.94 5.53
CA ALA A 325 18.05 -11.12 4.41
C ALA A 325 17.40 -10.92 3.03
N LYS A 326 16.07 -10.99 2.94
CA LYS A 326 15.29 -10.78 1.71
C LYS A 326 14.68 -9.37 1.59
N LEU A 327 14.87 -8.51 2.59
CA LEU A 327 14.41 -7.13 2.54
C LEU A 327 15.40 -6.30 1.68
N PRO A 328 14.91 -5.34 0.88
CA PRO A 328 15.78 -4.45 0.14
C PRO A 328 16.65 -3.67 1.13
N THR A 329 17.97 -3.71 0.92
CA THR A 329 18.93 -2.92 1.69
C THR A 329 18.73 -1.45 1.29
N VAL A 330 18.30 -0.62 2.23
CA VAL A 330 18.27 0.84 2.10
C VAL A 330 19.64 1.38 2.43
#